data_AF-A0A962LQ48-F1
#
_entry.id   AF-A0A962LQ48-F1
#
_cell.length_a   1.000
_cell.length_b   1.000
_cell.length_c   1.000
_cell.angle_alpha   90.00
_cell.angle_beta   90.00
_cell.angle_gamma   90.00
#
_symmetry.space_group_name_H-M   'P 1'
#
loop_
_entity.id
_entity.type
_entity.pdbx_description
1 polymer ?
#
loop_
_entity_poly.entity_id
_entity_poly.type
_entity_poly.pdbx_seq_one_letter_code
_entity_poly.pdbx_strand_id
1 'polypeptide(L)'
;MSSIEIEFDALSGTGTPPPETLFNFANSNGAINISYTNQFGTTFDGTTITSTVGDGQGIIDFAGPDFNSFSFDHDQGVQSGFVIERIVVNTVPIPAAAWLFASALGGLVVVKRKRA
;
A
#
# COMPACT_ATOMS: atom_id res chain seq x y z
N MET A 1 3.73 -6.66 -11.04
CA MET A 1 3.57 -6.27 -9.63
C MET A 1 3.28 -4.79 -9.61
N SER A 2 2.32 -4.40 -8.79
CA SER A 2 1.92 -3.00 -8.64
C SER A 2 2.18 -2.55 -7.20
N SER A 3 2.39 -1.26 -7.03
CA SER A 3 2.43 -0.62 -5.72
C SER A 3 1.59 0.65 -5.72
N ILE A 4 1.16 1.04 -4.54
CA ILE A 4 0.50 2.31 -4.27
C ILE A 4 1.07 2.91 -3.00
N GLU A 5 1.27 4.21 -3.06
CA GLU A 5 1.70 5.06 -1.95
C GLU A 5 0.65 6.18 -1.81
N ILE A 6 0.13 6.37 -0.60
CA ILE A 6 -0.86 7.39 -0.27
C ILE A 6 -0.30 8.25 0.86
N GLU A 7 -0.02 9.51 0.56
CA GLU A 7 0.32 10.52 1.56
C GLU A 7 -0.96 11.23 2.00
N PHE A 8 -1.16 11.31 3.30
CA PHE A 8 -2.33 11.96 3.89
C PHE A 8 -1.92 12.84 5.06
N ASP A 9 -2.78 13.82 5.35
CA ASP A 9 -2.76 14.62 6.56
C ASP A 9 -4.03 14.34 7.36
N ALA A 10 -3.88 14.08 8.66
CA ALA A 10 -4.95 13.98 9.62
C ALA A 10 -4.94 15.21 10.55
N LEU A 11 -5.59 16.30 10.11
CA LEU A 11 -5.69 17.56 10.86
C LEU A 11 -6.71 17.51 12.02
N SER A 12 -6.95 16.32 12.59
CA SER A 12 -7.76 16.14 13.81
C SER A 12 -7.25 17.01 14.95
N GLY A 13 -8.14 17.85 15.51
CA GLY A 13 -7.82 18.78 16.59
C GLY A 13 -7.40 18.11 17.90
N THR A 14 -6.47 18.75 18.61
CA THR A 14 -6.04 18.33 19.95
C THR A 14 -7.21 18.45 20.96
N GLY A 15 -7.74 17.33 21.44
CA GLY A 15 -8.83 17.27 22.44
C GLY A 15 -9.20 15.84 22.84
N THR A 16 -10.35 15.64 23.50
CA THR A 16 -10.94 14.31 23.80
C THR A 16 -12.06 13.83 22.83
N PRO A 17 -11.92 13.89 21.50
CA PRO A 17 -12.68 13.01 20.59
C PRO A 17 -12.14 11.56 20.60
N PRO A 18 -12.95 10.57 20.14
CA PRO A 18 -12.40 9.27 19.78
C PRO A 18 -11.36 9.45 18.64
N PRO A 19 -10.26 8.66 18.62
CA PRO A 19 -9.22 8.78 17.60
C PRO A 19 -9.76 8.48 16.20
N GLU A 20 -9.24 9.15 15.18
CA GLU A 20 -9.56 8.85 13.78
C GLU A 20 -9.06 7.43 13.42
N THR A 21 -9.78 6.73 12.55
CA THR A 21 -9.43 5.36 12.15
C THR A 21 -9.41 5.20 10.64
N LEU A 22 -8.42 4.43 10.16
CA LEU A 22 -8.32 3.96 8.78
C LEU A 22 -8.29 2.44 8.83
N PHE A 23 -9.28 1.78 8.22
CA PHE A 23 -9.44 0.33 8.35
C PHE A 23 -10.01 -0.29 7.07
N ASN A 24 -10.21 -1.62 7.08
CA ASN A 24 -10.71 -2.37 5.92
C ASN A 24 -9.87 -2.17 4.63
N PHE A 25 -8.55 -2.10 4.76
CA PHE A 25 -7.66 -2.02 3.61
C PHE A 25 -7.86 -3.22 2.68
N ALA A 26 -8.18 -2.93 1.42
CA ALA A 26 -8.43 -3.94 0.41
C ALA A 26 -7.96 -3.47 -0.96
N ASN A 27 -7.69 -4.43 -1.83
CA ASN A 27 -7.56 -4.21 -3.27
C ASN A 27 -8.50 -5.15 -4.03
N SER A 28 -8.45 -5.11 -5.36
CA SER A 28 -9.30 -5.99 -6.21
C SER A 28 -9.10 -7.50 -5.98
N ASN A 29 -8.04 -7.90 -5.27
CA ASN A 29 -7.71 -9.28 -4.96
C ASN A 29 -8.14 -9.69 -3.53
N GLY A 30 -8.63 -8.76 -2.72
CA GLY A 30 -9.10 -9.00 -1.35
C GLY A 30 -8.47 -8.09 -0.30
N ALA A 31 -8.57 -8.50 0.97
CA ALA A 31 -7.97 -7.79 2.10
C ALA A 31 -6.44 -7.81 2.01
N ILE A 32 -5.81 -6.71 2.43
CA ILE A 32 -4.35 -6.52 2.35
C ILE A 32 -3.78 -5.98 3.66
N ASN A 33 -2.49 -6.23 3.85
CA ASN A 33 -1.71 -5.53 4.86
C ASN A 33 -0.97 -4.36 4.20
N ILE A 34 -1.01 -3.20 4.84
CA ILE A 34 -0.26 -2.02 4.42
C ILE A 34 1.03 -1.89 5.25
N SER A 35 1.95 -1.06 4.77
CA SER A 35 3.02 -0.47 5.56
C SER A 35 2.69 0.99 5.85
N TYR A 36 3.23 1.52 6.94
CA TYR A 36 2.99 2.89 7.36
C TYR A 36 4.32 3.58 7.70
N THR A 37 4.48 4.82 7.24
CA THR A 37 5.60 5.70 7.58
C THR A 37 5.08 6.99 8.22
N ASN A 38 5.58 7.32 9.41
CA ASN A 38 5.32 8.60 10.06
C ASN A 38 6.21 9.70 9.43
N GLN A 39 5.60 10.77 8.94
CA GLN A 39 6.32 11.89 8.31
C GLN A 39 6.35 13.13 9.22
N PHE A 40 5.24 13.49 9.87
CA PHE A 40 5.16 14.65 10.76
C PHE A 40 4.35 14.40 12.05
N GLY A 41 4.79 13.43 12.86
CA GLY A 41 4.25 13.21 14.21
C GLY A 41 2.92 12.44 14.26
N THR A 42 2.56 11.83 13.13
CA THR A 42 1.41 10.94 13.02
C THR A 42 1.78 9.53 13.40
N THR A 43 1.07 8.96 14.35
CA THR A 43 1.27 7.57 14.74
C THR A 43 0.07 6.75 14.32
N PHE A 44 0.29 5.71 13.53
CA PHE A 44 -0.75 4.79 13.07
C PHE A 44 -0.43 3.38 13.56
N ASP A 45 -1.38 2.74 14.24
CA ASP A 45 -1.20 1.39 14.82
C ASP A 45 -1.69 0.24 13.92
N GLY A 46 -2.10 0.57 12.69
CA GLY A 46 -2.70 -0.36 11.74
C GLY A 46 -4.20 -0.20 11.56
N THR A 47 -4.88 0.44 12.52
CA THR A 47 -6.30 0.83 12.37
C THR A 47 -6.61 2.23 12.88
N THR A 48 -5.82 2.75 13.80
CA THR A 48 -6.09 3.96 14.58
C THR A 48 -4.99 4.97 14.38
N ILE A 49 -5.37 6.22 14.10
CA ILE A 49 -4.48 7.38 14.15
C ILE A 49 -4.43 7.86 15.60
N THR A 50 -3.29 7.65 16.26
CA THR A 50 -3.15 7.78 17.73
C THR A 50 -2.46 9.06 18.18
N SER A 51 -1.93 9.86 17.24
CA SER A 51 -1.34 11.18 17.47
C SER A 51 -1.28 11.93 16.15
N THR A 52 -1.46 13.25 16.18
CA THR A 52 -1.34 14.17 15.02
C THR A 52 -0.50 15.40 15.36
N VAL A 53 0.43 15.28 16.32
CA VAL A 53 1.29 16.38 16.76
C VAL A 53 2.15 16.91 15.60
N GLY A 54 1.79 18.07 15.06
CA GLY A 54 2.56 18.77 14.02
C GLY A 54 2.03 18.59 12.59
N ASP A 55 0.73 18.82 12.38
CA ASP A 55 0.04 18.68 11.07
C ASP A 55 0.04 17.25 10.52
N GLY A 56 -0.20 16.26 11.40
CA GLY A 56 -0.97 15.07 11.02
C GLY A 56 -0.49 14.21 9.85
N GLN A 57 0.73 14.33 9.34
CA GLN A 57 1.14 13.66 8.10
C GLN A 57 1.69 12.23 8.24
N GLY A 58 1.17 11.33 7.40
CA GLY A 58 1.63 9.94 7.27
C GLY A 58 1.54 9.40 5.85
N ILE A 59 2.29 8.33 5.59
CA ILE A 59 2.29 7.61 4.31
C ILE A 59 1.81 6.17 4.52
N ILE A 60 0.84 5.75 3.73
CA ILE A 60 0.37 4.36 3.60
C ILE A 60 0.95 3.77 2.31
N ASP A 61 1.61 2.63 2.44
CA ASP A 61 2.28 1.93 1.35
C ASP A 61 1.76 0.50 1.18
N PHE A 62 1.61 0.09 -0.08
CA PHE A 62 1.34 -1.30 -0.43
C PHE A 62 2.12 -1.69 -1.69
N ALA A 63 2.70 -2.89 -1.70
CA ALA A 63 3.29 -3.50 -2.89
C ALA A 63 2.90 -4.98 -2.96
N GLY A 64 2.45 -5.44 -4.13
CA GLY A 64 1.98 -6.82 -4.29
C GLY A 64 1.57 -7.19 -5.73
N PRO A 65 0.73 -8.22 -5.88
CA PRO A 65 0.11 -8.59 -7.15
C PRO A 65 -0.62 -7.40 -7.78
N ASP A 66 -0.74 -7.40 -9.10
CA ASP A 66 -1.42 -6.34 -9.83
C ASP A 66 -2.88 -6.22 -9.37
N PHE A 67 -3.36 -4.99 -9.23
CA PHE A 67 -4.72 -4.69 -8.76
C PHE A 67 -5.37 -3.61 -9.63
N ASN A 68 -6.70 -3.62 -9.66
CA ASN A 68 -7.50 -2.63 -10.40
C ASN A 68 -8.19 -1.61 -9.47
N SER A 69 -8.22 -1.89 -8.17
CA SER A 69 -8.80 -1.01 -7.15
C SER A 69 -7.99 -1.10 -5.87
N PHE A 70 -7.98 -0.02 -5.11
CA PHE A 70 -7.45 0.07 -3.74
C PHE A 70 -8.46 0.87 -2.91
N SER A 71 -8.77 0.40 -1.72
CA SER A 71 -9.78 1.01 -0.84
C SER A 71 -9.42 0.86 0.62
N PHE A 72 -9.92 1.78 1.42
CA PHE A 72 -9.96 1.74 2.87
C PHE A 72 -11.17 2.55 3.32
N ASP A 73 -11.67 2.24 4.52
CA ASP A 73 -12.68 3.02 5.19
C ASP A 73 -12.00 4.02 6.13
N HIS A 74 -12.59 5.21 6.24
CA HIS A 74 -12.12 6.26 7.14
C HIS A 74 -13.27 6.70 8.05
N ASP A 75 -13.04 6.68 9.36
CA ASP A 75 -13.94 7.24 10.37
C ASP A 75 -13.20 8.29 11.20
N GLN A 76 -13.59 9.55 11.01
CA GLN A 76 -13.08 10.71 11.75
C GLN A 76 -13.96 11.10 12.96
N GLY A 77 -15.10 10.43 13.16
CA GLY A 77 -16.07 10.78 14.19
C GLY A 77 -16.54 12.24 14.09
N VAL A 78 -16.24 13.03 15.12
CA VAL A 78 -16.57 14.47 15.19
C VAL A 78 -15.43 15.38 14.69
N GLN A 79 -14.32 14.79 14.25
CA GLN A 79 -13.16 15.52 13.75
C GLN A 79 -13.38 15.90 12.29
N SER A 80 -12.61 16.87 11.82
CA SER A 80 -12.65 17.35 10.46
C SER A 80 -11.23 17.74 10.10
N GLY A 81 -10.66 17.12 9.06
CA GLY A 81 -9.26 17.37 8.75
C GLY A 81 -8.51 16.33 7.93
N PHE A 82 -9.16 15.26 7.46
CA PHE A 82 -8.46 14.27 6.65
C PHE A 82 -8.31 14.71 5.20
N VAL A 83 -7.08 14.88 4.76
CA VAL A 83 -6.73 15.28 3.40
C VAL A 83 -5.82 14.22 2.78
N ILE A 84 -6.16 13.78 1.57
CA ILE A 84 -5.22 13.00 0.76
C ILE A 84 -4.38 13.99 -0.02
N GLU A 85 -3.12 14.11 0.36
CA GLU A 85 -2.15 15.02 -0.27
C GLU A 85 -1.69 14.47 -1.61
N ARG A 86 -1.45 13.15 -1.67
CA ARG A 86 -0.89 12.53 -2.87
C ARG A 86 -1.22 11.04 -2.94
N ILE A 87 -1.47 10.58 -4.16
CA ILE A 87 -1.56 9.17 -4.50
C ILE A 87 -0.59 8.89 -5.64
N VAL A 88 0.32 7.93 -5.45
CA VAL A 88 1.21 7.43 -6.50
C VAL A 88 0.94 5.96 -6.70
N VAL A 89 0.63 5.57 -7.94
CA VAL A 89 0.45 4.17 -8.33
C VAL A 89 1.54 3.80 -9.33
N ASN A 90 2.31 2.77 -9.01
CA ASN A 90 3.36 2.26 -9.89
C ASN A 90 3.00 0.84 -10.34
N THR A 91 3.26 0.55 -11.62
CA THR A 91 3.24 -0.81 -12.13
C THR A 91 4.66 -1.13 -12.61
N VAL A 92 5.21 -2.26 -12.18
CA VAL A 92 6.49 -2.76 -12.68
C VAL A 92 6.16 -3.75 -13.80
N PRO A 93 6.41 -3.39 -15.08
CA PRO A 93 6.25 -4.34 -16.17
C PRO A 93 7.20 -5.51 -15.94
N ILE A 94 6.66 -6.73 -15.93
CA ILE A 94 7.51 -7.92 -15.90
C ILE A 94 8.27 -7.94 -17.23
N PRO A 95 9.62 -7.84 -17.23
CA PRO A 95 10.36 -7.82 -18.47
C PRO A 95 10.08 -9.09 -19.26
N ALA A 96 9.80 -8.96 -20.56
CA ALA A 96 9.62 -10.11 -21.46
C ALA A 96 10.78 -11.12 -21.38
N ALA A 97 11.94 -10.68 -20.91
CA ALA A 97 13.10 -11.51 -20.61
C ALA A 97 12.82 -12.66 -19.61
N ALA A 98 11.89 -12.51 -18.65
CA ALA A 98 11.55 -13.60 -17.74
C ALA A 98 11.03 -14.85 -18.48
N TRP A 99 10.23 -14.65 -19.54
CA TRP A 99 9.79 -15.73 -20.43
C TRP A 99 10.92 -16.31 -21.27
N LEU A 100 11.84 -15.45 -21.72
CA LEU A 100 13.04 -15.90 -22.45
C LEU A 100 13.90 -16.80 -21.57
N PHE A 101 14.15 -16.44 -20.30
CA PHE A 101 14.90 -17.27 -19.37
C PHE A 101 14.19 -18.60 -19.07
N ALA A 102 12.87 -18.59 -18.87
CA ALA A 102 12.09 -19.82 -18.66
C ALA A 102 12.15 -20.76 -19.88
N SER A 103 12.00 -20.22 -21.09
CA SER A 103 12.09 -20.99 -22.34
C SER A 103 13.49 -21.56 -22.58
N ALA A 104 14.54 -20.79 -22.29
CA ALA A 104 15.93 -21.23 -22.41
C ALA A 104 16.24 -22.37 -21.43
N LEU A 105 15.77 -22.26 -20.18
CA LEU A 105 15.92 -23.30 -19.16
C LEU A 105 15.19 -24.59 -19.56
N GLY A 106 13.95 -24.47 -20.06
CA GLY A 106 13.19 -25.61 -20.58
C GLY A 106 13.88 -26.29 -21.77
N GLY A 107 14.40 -25.50 -22.71
CA GLY A 107 15.18 -25.99 -23.85
C GLY A 107 16.41 -26.79 -23.42
N LEU A 108 17.16 -26.30 -22.43
CA LEU A 108 18.35 -26.98 -21.89
C LEU A 108 18.00 -28.33 -21.24
N VAL A 109 16.89 -28.44 -20.52
CA VAL A 109 16.43 -29.70 -19.91
C VAL A 109 16.06 -30.73 -20.99
N VAL A 110 15.39 -30.30 -22.07
CA VAL A 110 15.04 -31.17 -23.20
C VAL A 110 16.30 -31.67 -23.93
N VAL A 111 17.28 -30.79 -24.17
CA VAL A 111 18.55 -31.18 -24.79
C VAL A 111 19.32 -32.18 -23.94
N LYS A 112 19.36 -31.99 -22.61
CA LYS A 112 20.02 -32.93 -21.69
C LYS A 112 19.38 -34.33 -21.71
N ARG A 113 18.05 -34.41 -21.79
CA ARG A 113 17.32 -35.70 -21.86
C ARG A 113 17.50 -36.44 -23.18
N LYS A 114 17.80 -35.75 -24.28
CA LYS A 114 18.09 -36.38 -25.58
C LYS A 114 19.51 -36.96 -25.70
N ARG A 115 20.42 -36.61 -24.78
CA ARG A 115 21.83 -37.04 -24.79
C ARG A 115 22.13 -38.16 -23.78
N ALA A 116 21.19 -38.54 -22.93
CA ALA A 116 21.24 -39.74 -22.09
C ALA A 116 20.47 -40.87 -22.76
#